data_AF-A0A4R0IHR6-F1
#
_entry.id   AF-A0A4R0IHR6-F1
#
_cell.length_a   1.000
_cell.length_b   1.000
_cell.length_c   1.000
_cell.angle_alpha   90.00
_cell.angle_beta   90.00
_cell.angle_gamma   90.00
#
_symmetry.space_group_name_H-M   'P 1'
#
loop_
_entity.id
_entity.type
_entity.pdbx_description
1 polymer ?
#
loop_
_entity_poly.entity_id
_entity_poly.type
_entity_poly.pdbx_seq_one_letter_code
_entity_poly.pdbx_strand_id
1 'polypeptide(L)'
;MLFTVRSSEPPAIANHSLRSFFFAQLVAAREGCLEDPAYDRELLYAATVLHDLGAGDLAEGKARFEVEGADLAAGLLREHGVDEADVDLVWEAIALHTSAGIAERRGLLAYLTRAGVGVDFGGSVDVAAEWHEEIHAEYPRLGMARVLVDAIVERAAASPPYTLGAELLRERQTNGITRIEQAAAAGAWGE
;
A
#
# COMPACT_ATOMS: atom_id res chain seq x y z
N MET A 1 -4.11 12.70 8.25
CA MET A 1 -3.64 11.59 7.38
C MET A 1 -2.24 11.85 6.83
N LEU A 2 -2.05 12.70 5.80
CA LEU A 2 -0.74 12.86 5.14
C LEU A 2 0.42 13.29 6.05
N PHE A 3 0.14 14.18 7.03
CA PHE A 3 1.14 14.58 8.02
C PHE A 3 1.68 13.37 8.79
N THR A 4 0.79 12.49 9.29
CA THR A 4 1.14 11.27 10.02
C THR A 4 2.12 10.44 9.20
N VAL A 5 1.71 10.06 7.98
CA VAL A 5 2.51 9.28 7.02
C VAL A 5 3.90 9.89 6.80
N ARG A 6 3.97 11.18 6.46
CA ARG A 6 5.26 11.85 6.21
C ARG A 6 6.14 12.00 7.46
N SER A 7 5.54 11.93 8.66
CA SER A 7 6.25 12.03 9.94
C SER A 7 6.66 10.68 10.52
N SER A 8 6.05 9.58 10.06
CA SER A 8 6.26 8.24 10.60
C SER A 8 6.88 7.25 9.62
N GLU A 9 7.01 7.60 8.35
CA GLU A 9 7.54 6.72 7.31
C GLU A 9 8.71 7.37 6.57
N PRO A 10 9.68 6.58 6.08
CA PRO A 10 10.67 7.05 5.12
C PRO A 10 10.01 7.70 3.89
N PRO A 11 10.63 8.74 3.29
CA PRO A 11 10.06 9.41 2.11
C PRO A 11 9.72 8.47 0.94
N ALA A 12 10.47 7.39 0.75
CA ALA A 12 10.21 6.40 -0.30
C ALA A 12 8.85 5.69 -0.12
N ILE A 13 8.48 5.37 1.14
CA ILE A 13 7.22 4.71 1.49
C ILE A 13 6.07 5.73 1.43
N ALA A 14 6.26 6.93 2.00
CA ALA A 14 5.25 7.98 1.92
C ALA A 14 4.91 8.37 0.46
N ASN A 15 5.92 8.40 -0.42
CA ASN A 15 5.72 8.62 -1.85
C ASN A 15 5.02 7.42 -2.52
N HIS A 16 5.33 6.18 -2.15
CA HIS A 16 4.62 4.98 -2.61
C HIS A 16 3.13 5.06 -2.30
N SER A 17 2.77 5.41 -1.07
CA SER A 17 1.38 5.54 -0.65
C SER A 17 0.63 6.59 -1.48
N LEU A 18 1.27 7.70 -1.83
CA LEU A 18 0.70 8.72 -2.72
C LEU A 18 0.62 8.27 -4.18
N ARG A 19 1.65 7.63 -4.72
CA ARG A 19 1.60 7.06 -6.10
C ARG A 19 0.50 6.01 -6.21
N SER A 20 0.36 5.15 -5.21
CA SER A 20 -0.69 4.14 -5.14
C SER A 20 -2.10 4.75 -5.18
N PHE A 21 -2.33 5.89 -4.51
CA PHE A 21 -3.59 6.64 -4.63
C PHE A 21 -3.86 7.12 -6.06
N PHE A 22 -2.86 7.72 -6.72
CA PHE A 22 -3.03 8.21 -8.09
C PHE A 22 -3.25 7.05 -9.07
N PHE A 23 -2.49 5.97 -8.96
CA PHE A 23 -2.70 4.79 -9.80
C PHE A 23 -4.05 4.12 -9.55
N ALA A 24 -4.53 4.06 -8.31
CA ALA A 24 -5.87 3.55 -8.01
C ALA A 24 -6.97 4.39 -8.70
N GLN A 25 -6.83 5.72 -8.74
CA GLN A 25 -7.75 6.58 -9.49
C GLN A 25 -7.68 6.32 -11.00
N LEU A 26 -6.49 6.10 -11.57
CA LEU A 26 -6.34 5.77 -12.99
C LEU A 26 -6.96 4.41 -13.33
N VAL A 27 -6.80 3.41 -12.44
CA VAL A 27 -7.49 2.11 -12.57
C VAL A 27 -9.01 2.33 -12.56
N ALA A 28 -9.53 3.05 -11.57
CA ALA A 28 -10.96 3.34 -11.47
C ALA A 28 -11.51 4.04 -12.72
N ALA A 29 -10.77 5.02 -13.26
CA ALA A 29 -11.13 5.73 -14.48
C ALA A 29 -11.16 4.78 -15.70
N ARG A 30 -10.12 3.96 -15.87
CA ARG A 30 -10.01 3.04 -17.01
C ARG A 30 -11.07 1.95 -17.00
N GLU A 31 -11.48 1.51 -15.81
CA GLU A 31 -12.49 0.46 -15.63
C GLU A 31 -13.92 1.00 -15.53
N GLY A 32 -14.11 2.33 -15.60
CA GLY A 32 -15.43 2.95 -15.54
C GLY A 32 -16.06 2.96 -14.14
N CYS A 33 -15.25 2.82 -13.09
CA CYS A 33 -15.71 2.75 -11.70
C CYS A 33 -16.00 4.13 -11.08
N LEU A 34 -15.66 5.25 -11.73
CA LEU A 34 -15.83 6.59 -11.15
C LEU A 34 -17.29 6.97 -10.87
N GLU A 35 -18.24 6.33 -11.55
CA GLU A 35 -19.67 6.53 -11.35
C GLU A 35 -20.31 5.41 -10.50
N ASP A 36 -19.52 4.44 -10.03
CA ASP A 36 -20.01 3.37 -9.16
C ASP A 36 -20.41 3.97 -7.79
N PRO A 37 -21.61 3.66 -7.25
CA PRO A 37 -22.03 4.15 -5.93
C PRO A 37 -21.10 3.74 -4.78
N ALA A 38 -20.30 2.68 -4.96
CA ALA A 38 -19.29 2.24 -3.99
C ALA A 38 -17.93 2.94 -4.18
N TYR A 39 -17.77 3.78 -5.20
CA TYR A 39 -16.55 4.57 -5.39
C TYR A 39 -16.59 5.81 -4.51
N ASP A 40 -15.80 5.77 -3.44
CA ASP A 40 -15.53 6.93 -2.60
C ASP A 40 -14.04 7.31 -2.70
N ARG A 41 -13.78 8.49 -3.25
CA ARG A 41 -12.41 8.99 -3.46
C ARG A 41 -11.71 9.32 -2.14
N GLU A 42 -12.43 9.76 -1.11
CA GLU A 42 -11.85 10.11 0.18
C GLU A 42 -11.47 8.84 0.95
N LEU A 43 -12.32 7.80 0.91
CA LEU A 43 -11.97 6.49 1.47
C LEU A 43 -10.83 5.82 0.69
N LEU A 44 -10.82 5.96 -0.64
CA LEU A 44 -9.69 5.47 -1.45
C LEU A 44 -8.39 6.17 -1.08
N TYR A 45 -8.43 7.49 -0.88
CA TYR A 45 -7.28 8.25 -0.38
C TYR A 45 -6.84 7.76 0.99
N ALA A 46 -7.75 7.61 1.96
CA ALA A 46 -7.43 7.09 3.28
C ALA A 46 -6.80 5.69 3.22
N ALA A 47 -7.43 4.76 2.49
CA ALA A 47 -6.95 3.39 2.39
C ALA A 47 -5.57 3.30 1.71
N THR A 48 -5.33 4.04 0.63
CA THR A 48 -4.04 4.01 -0.07
C THR A 48 -2.95 4.78 0.67
N VAL A 49 -3.27 5.94 1.25
CA VAL A 49 -2.25 6.78 1.92
C VAL A 49 -1.80 6.17 3.25
N LEU A 50 -2.67 5.40 3.92
CA LEU A 50 -2.38 4.84 5.24
C LEU A 50 -1.98 3.35 5.22
N HIS A 51 -1.97 2.68 4.06
CA HIS A 51 -1.84 1.21 4.00
C HIS A 51 -0.52 0.66 4.58
N ASP A 52 0.55 1.45 4.51
CA ASP A 52 1.89 1.07 4.93
C ASP A 52 2.29 1.64 6.31
N LEU A 53 1.35 2.20 7.08
CA LEU A 53 1.63 2.64 8.45
C LEU A 53 2.22 1.52 9.33
N GLY A 54 1.87 0.26 9.03
CA GLY A 54 2.40 -0.93 9.68
C GLY A 54 3.89 -1.19 9.41
N ALA A 55 4.46 -0.59 8.36
CA ALA A 55 5.89 -0.60 8.06
C ALA A 55 6.62 0.64 8.63
N GLY A 56 5.88 1.62 9.16
CA GLY A 56 6.44 2.86 9.72
C GLY A 56 6.86 2.75 11.19
N ASP A 57 7.29 3.87 11.75
CA ASP A 57 7.77 3.98 13.14
C ASP A 57 6.65 3.93 14.19
N LEU A 58 5.39 4.06 13.76
CA LEU A 58 4.22 3.94 14.64
C LEU A 58 3.86 2.49 14.94
N ALA A 59 4.34 1.54 14.12
CA ALA A 59 4.11 0.13 14.33
C ALA A 59 5.09 -0.44 15.36
N GLU A 60 4.57 -1.18 16.34
CA GLU A 60 5.33 -1.85 17.38
C GLU A 60 5.85 -3.22 16.91
N GLY A 61 5.35 -3.75 15.79
CA GLY A 61 5.76 -5.04 15.21
C GLY A 61 5.20 -6.22 15.99
N LYS A 62 3.96 -6.11 16.46
CA LYS A 62 3.27 -7.13 17.27
C LYS A 62 2.37 -8.05 16.46
N ALA A 63 2.06 -7.68 15.22
CA ALA A 63 1.29 -8.48 14.27
C ALA A 63 1.95 -8.43 12.88
N ARG A 64 1.29 -9.02 11.88
CA ARG A 64 1.67 -8.76 10.48
C ARG A 64 1.41 -7.28 10.17
N PHE A 65 2.31 -6.66 9.40
CA PHE A 65 2.28 -5.21 9.17
C PHE A 65 0.96 -4.73 8.55
N GLU A 66 0.29 -5.55 7.73
CA GLU A 66 -0.98 -5.16 7.12
C GLU A 66 -2.09 -4.95 8.16
N VAL A 67 -2.12 -5.77 9.20
CA VAL A 67 -3.12 -5.66 10.28
C VAL A 67 -2.78 -4.49 11.19
N GLU A 68 -1.50 -4.35 11.56
CA GLU A 68 -1.06 -3.26 12.42
C GLU A 68 -1.23 -1.89 11.74
N GLY A 69 -0.96 -1.80 10.44
CA GLY A 69 -1.25 -0.62 9.63
C GLY A 69 -2.76 -0.31 9.56
N ALA A 70 -3.59 -1.34 9.39
CA ALA A 70 -5.05 -1.18 9.41
C ALA A 70 -5.56 -0.66 10.77
N ASP A 71 -5.04 -1.19 11.89
CA ASP A 71 -5.38 -0.75 13.25
C ASP A 71 -4.98 0.72 13.49
N LEU A 72 -3.76 1.10 13.08
CA LEU A 72 -3.27 2.48 13.16
C LEU A 72 -4.12 3.43 12.31
N ALA A 73 -4.47 3.03 11.09
CA ALA A 73 -5.33 3.81 10.21
C ALA A 73 -6.73 4.00 10.81
N ALA A 74 -7.33 2.93 11.34
CA ALA A 74 -8.63 2.99 11.98
C ALA A 74 -8.64 3.91 13.21
N GLY A 75 -7.59 3.86 14.05
CA GLY A 75 -7.42 4.81 15.16
C GLY A 75 -7.37 6.26 14.67
N LEU A 76 -6.55 6.54 13.66
CA LEU A 76 -6.41 7.88 13.08
C LEU A 76 -7.74 8.38 12.48
N LEU A 77 -8.49 7.54 11.78
CA LEU A 77 -9.77 7.92 11.17
C LEU A 77 -10.84 8.22 12.22
N ARG A 78 -10.92 7.41 13.28
CA ARG A 78 -11.83 7.68 14.41
C ARG A 78 -11.51 9.00 15.11
N GLU A 79 -10.22 9.35 15.27
CA GLU A 79 -9.81 10.65 15.79
C GLU A 79 -10.27 11.84 14.92
N HIS A 80 -10.41 11.61 13.62
CA HIS A 80 -10.92 12.60 12.66
C HIS A 80 -12.46 12.57 12.51
N GLY A 81 -13.16 11.74 13.28
CA GLY A 81 -14.62 11.66 13.29
C GLY A 81 -15.24 10.98 12.07
N VAL A 82 -14.49 10.12 11.39
CA VAL A 82 -15.01 9.27 10.30
C VAL A 82 -15.99 8.24 10.87
N ASP A 83 -17.07 7.94 10.12
CA ASP A 83 -18.08 6.97 10.54
C ASP A 83 -17.47 5.57 10.67
N GLU A 84 -17.96 4.78 11.64
CA GLU A 84 -17.39 3.46 11.93
C GLU A 84 -17.52 2.50 10.74
N ALA A 85 -18.59 2.61 9.94
CA ALA A 85 -18.74 1.78 8.75
C ALA A 85 -17.64 2.08 7.70
N ASP A 86 -17.26 3.35 7.56
CA ASP A 86 -16.20 3.77 6.66
C ASP A 86 -14.82 3.41 7.21
N VAL A 87 -14.63 3.50 8.52
CA VAL A 87 -13.42 3.02 9.22
C VAL A 87 -13.22 1.52 8.95
N ASP A 88 -14.28 0.72 9.07
CA ASP A 88 -14.23 -0.73 8.81
C ASP A 88 -13.87 -1.03 7.34
N LEU A 89 -14.42 -0.26 6.39
CA LEU A 89 -14.08 -0.40 4.96
C LEU A 89 -12.60 -0.09 4.69
N VAL A 90 -12.06 0.98 5.28
CA VAL A 90 -10.64 1.33 5.14
C VAL A 90 -9.74 0.29 5.82
N TRP A 91 -10.10 -0.15 7.03
CA TRP A 91 -9.39 -1.20 7.73
C TRP A 91 -9.30 -2.48 6.88
N GLU A 92 -10.42 -2.90 6.29
CA GLU A 92 -10.47 -4.08 5.42
C GLU A 92 -9.60 -3.93 4.17
N ALA A 93 -9.69 -2.78 3.50
CA ALA A 93 -8.89 -2.51 2.31
C ALA A 93 -7.39 -2.56 2.61
N ILE A 94 -6.97 -1.98 3.75
CA ILE A 94 -5.57 -2.01 4.19
C ILE A 94 -5.16 -3.43 4.60
N ALA A 95 -5.93 -4.13 5.42
CA ALA A 95 -5.57 -5.48 5.86
C ALA A 95 -5.41 -6.48 4.69
N LEU A 96 -6.07 -6.22 3.56
CA LEU A 96 -6.08 -7.08 2.38
C LEU A 96 -5.19 -6.59 1.23
N HIS A 97 -4.50 -5.45 1.33
CA HIS A 97 -3.80 -4.85 0.18
C HIS A 97 -2.72 -5.78 -0.43
N THR A 98 -2.09 -6.64 0.37
CA THR A 98 -1.10 -7.65 -0.09
C THR A 98 -1.72 -8.97 -0.56
N SER A 99 -3.03 -9.17 -0.42
CA SER A 99 -3.70 -10.46 -0.55
C SER A 99 -4.41 -10.64 -1.89
N ALA A 100 -3.62 -10.98 -2.91
CA ALA A 100 -4.09 -11.27 -4.27
C ALA A 100 -5.21 -12.33 -4.31
N GLY A 101 -6.26 -12.06 -5.08
CA GLY A 101 -7.43 -12.90 -5.22
C GLY A 101 -8.47 -12.73 -4.10
N ILE A 102 -8.10 -12.15 -2.97
CA ILE A 102 -9.03 -11.88 -1.86
C ILE A 102 -9.56 -10.45 -1.97
N ALA A 103 -8.68 -9.44 -2.07
CA ALA A 103 -9.11 -8.04 -2.11
C ALA A 103 -10.08 -7.74 -3.27
N GLU A 104 -9.87 -8.38 -4.43
CA GLU A 104 -10.73 -8.30 -5.62
C GLU A 104 -12.16 -8.81 -5.37
N ARG A 105 -12.41 -9.52 -4.26
CA ARG A 105 -13.72 -10.06 -3.85
C ARG A 105 -14.31 -9.34 -2.64
N ARG A 106 -13.65 -8.31 -2.12
CA ARG A 106 -14.03 -7.59 -0.89
C ARG A 106 -14.45 -6.14 -1.15
N GLY A 107 -15.10 -5.92 -2.28
CA GLY A 107 -15.66 -4.62 -2.65
C GLY A 107 -14.68 -3.71 -3.38
N LEU A 108 -15.22 -2.61 -3.90
CA LEU A 108 -14.51 -1.73 -4.82
C LEU A 108 -13.31 -1.03 -4.16
N LEU A 109 -13.45 -0.61 -2.90
CA LEU A 109 -12.36 0.04 -2.16
C LEU A 109 -11.14 -0.89 -2.01
N ALA A 110 -11.34 -2.12 -1.48
CA ALA A 110 -10.27 -3.09 -1.31
C ALA A 110 -9.60 -3.46 -2.64
N TYR A 111 -10.42 -3.63 -3.68
CA TYR A 111 -9.94 -3.86 -5.04
C TYR A 111 -9.04 -2.72 -5.53
N LEU A 112 -9.52 -1.48 -5.52
CA LEU A 112 -8.80 -0.31 -6.05
C LEU A 112 -7.55 0.01 -5.24
N THR A 113 -7.59 -0.11 -3.91
CA THR A 113 -6.41 0.06 -3.05
C THR A 113 -5.30 -0.90 -3.48
N ARG A 114 -5.63 -2.20 -3.60
CA ARG A 114 -4.68 -3.20 -4.05
C ARG A 114 -4.21 -2.95 -5.49
N ALA A 115 -5.12 -2.58 -6.39
CA ALA A 115 -4.78 -2.34 -7.79
C ALA A 115 -3.78 -1.19 -7.92
N GLY A 116 -3.99 -0.07 -7.20
CA GLY A 116 -3.07 1.06 -7.17
C GLY A 116 -1.68 0.69 -6.64
N VAL A 117 -1.62 -0.05 -5.52
CA VAL A 117 -0.36 -0.60 -4.98
C VAL A 117 0.34 -1.48 -6.02
N GLY A 118 -0.40 -2.39 -6.65
CA GLY A 118 0.10 -3.29 -7.68
C GLY A 118 0.68 -2.54 -8.89
N VAL A 119 0.05 -1.44 -9.31
CA VAL A 119 0.58 -0.60 -10.38
C VAL A 119 1.92 0.01 -10.00
N ASP A 120 2.12 0.50 -8.78
CA ASP A 120 3.41 1.08 -8.36
C ASP A 120 4.55 0.04 -8.25
N PHE A 121 4.20 -1.25 -8.14
CA PHE A 121 5.13 -2.38 -8.25
C PHE A 121 5.35 -2.89 -9.68
N GLY A 122 4.76 -2.24 -10.69
CA GLY A 122 4.95 -2.56 -12.11
C GLY A 122 3.90 -3.52 -12.70
N GLY A 123 2.78 -3.76 -12.02
CA GLY A 123 1.61 -4.41 -12.61
C GLY A 123 0.79 -3.44 -13.46
N SER A 124 0.10 -3.92 -14.51
CA SER A 124 -0.88 -3.14 -15.29
C SER A 124 -0.42 -1.71 -15.67
N VAL A 125 0.85 -1.56 -16.04
CA VAL A 125 1.50 -0.24 -16.21
C VAL A 125 0.91 0.58 -17.36
N ASP A 126 0.22 -0.08 -18.29
CA ASP A 126 -0.53 0.53 -19.37
C ASP A 126 -1.69 1.43 -18.88
N VAL A 127 -2.16 1.23 -17.65
CA VAL A 127 -3.13 2.10 -16.99
C VAL A 127 -2.55 3.50 -16.75
N ALA A 128 -1.25 3.58 -16.48
CA ALA A 128 -0.56 4.83 -16.11
C ALA A 128 0.19 5.48 -17.28
N ALA A 129 0.04 4.98 -18.52
CA ALA A 129 0.84 5.38 -19.68
C ALA A 129 0.87 6.90 -19.94
N GLU A 130 -0.20 7.62 -19.62
CA GLU A 130 -0.28 9.08 -19.82
C GLU A 130 0.30 9.88 -18.64
N TRP A 131 0.19 9.36 -17.40
CA TRP A 131 0.42 10.15 -16.18
C TRP A 131 1.65 9.70 -15.38
N HIS A 132 2.29 8.59 -15.73
CA HIS A 132 3.35 8.01 -14.91
C HIS A 132 4.56 8.94 -14.75
N GLU A 133 4.95 9.72 -15.78
CA GLU A 133 6.10 10.62 -15.70
C GLU A 133 5.86 11.73 -14.67
N GLU A 134 4.68 12.36 -14.71
CA GLU A 134 4.31 13.43 -13.78
C GLU A 134 4.19 12.91 -12.34
N ILE A 135 3.54 11.75 -12.15
CA ILE A 135 3.39 11.11 -10.84
C ILE A 135 4.75 10.79 -10.22
N HIS A 136 5.68 10.22 -11.00
CA HIS A 136 7.02 9.89 -10.50
C HIS A 136 7.93 11.11 -10.33
N ALA A 137 7.70 12.20 -11.09
CA ALA A 137 8.43 13.45 -10.91
C ALA A 137 8.03 14.14 -9.59
N GLU A 138 6.73 14.18 -9.27
CA GLU A 138 6.23 14.75 -8.01
C GLU A 138 6.50 13.85 -6.81
N TYR A 139 6.41 12.52 -6.98
CA TYR A 139 6.63 11.53 -5.94
C TYR A 139 7.71 10.52 -6.34
N PRO A 140 9.02 10.89 -6.25
CA PRO A 140 10.11 10.01 -6.64
C PRO A 140 10.12 8.67 -5.89
N ARG A 141 10.56 7.60 -6.56
CA ARG A 141 10.57 6.23 -6.03
C ARG A 141 11.61 6.03 -4.92
N LEU A 142 12.80 6.58 -5.10
CA LEU A 142 13.85 6.62 -4.06
C LEU A 142 14.26 5.22 -3.55
N GLY A 143 14.31 4.20 -4.43
CA GLY A 143 14.63 2.83 -4.03
C GLY A 143 13.50 2.18 -3.22
N MET A 144 12.26 2.55 -3.52
CA MET A 144 11.06 2.23 -2.74
C MET A 144 10.99 0.75 -2.34
N ALA A 145 11.20 -0.16 -3.29
CA ALA A 145 11.03 -1.58 -3.04
C ALA A 145 11.98 -2.08 -1.96
N ARG A 146 13.25 -1.65 -2.01
CA ARG A 146 14.23 -1.98 -0.97
C ARG A 146 13.87 -1.35 0.38
N VAL A 147 13.53 -0.06 0.39
CA VAL A 147 13.21 0.66 1.63
C VAL A 147 11.98 0.05 2.33
N LEU A 148 10.92 -0.25 1.58
CA LEU A 148 9.72 -0.88 2.13
C LEU A 148 10.00 -2.30 2.62
N VAL A 149 10.71 -3.11 1.83
CA VAL A 149 11.06 -4.48 2.23
C VAL A 149 11.91 -4.49 3.50
N ASP A 150 12.91 -3.60 3.61
CA ASP A 150 13.73 -3.48 4.82
C ASP A 150 12.85 -3.14 6.03
N ALA A 151 11.95 -2.17 5.89
CA ALA A 151 11.04 -1.75 6.96
C ALA A 151 10.07 -2.87 7.40
N ILE A 152 9.52 -3.63 6.45
CA ILE A 152 8.66 -4.80 6.74
C ILE A 152 9.47 -5.90 7.44
N VAL A 153 10.67 -6.21 6.96
CA VAL A 153 11.54 -7.26 7.51
C VAL A 153 11.94 -6.96 8.95
N GLU A 154 12.25 -5.71 9.27
CA GLU A 154 12.55 -5.28 10.64
C GLU A 154 11.41 -5.56 11.63
N ARG A 155 10.16 -5.51 11.15
CA ARG A 155 8.93 -5.71 11.94
C ARG A 155 8.34 -7.11 11.79
N ALA A 156 8.97 -7.99 10.99
CA ALA A 156 8.42 -9.30 10.65
C ALA A 156 8.55 -10.35 11.75
N ALA A 157 9.22 -10.08 12.88
CA ALA A 157 9.46 -11.06 13.93
C ALA A 157 8.16 -11.67 14.51
N ALA A 158 7.09 -10.88 14.61
CA ALA A 158 5.78 -11.34 15.06
C ALA A 158 4.85 -11.80 13.92
N SER A 159 5.31 -11.74 12.67
CA SER A 159 4.49 -12.12 11.51
C SER A 159 4.27 -13.65 11.49
N PRO A 160 3.01 -14.13 11.38
CA PRO A 160 2.75 -15.55 11.25
C PRO A 160 3.41 -16.15 10.00
N PRO A 161 3.74 -17.46 10.01
CA PRO A 161 4.22 -18.15 8.82
C PRO A 161 3.28 -17.96 7.62
N TYR A 162 3.85 -17.91 6.41
CA TYR A 162 3.14 -17.75 5.14
C TYR A 162 2.45 -16.38 4.92
N THR A 163 2.73 -15.39 5.77
CA THR A 163 2.41 -13.98 5.50
C THR A 163 3.53 -13.31 4.69
N LEU A 164 3.25 -12.15 4.07
CA LEU A 164 4.24 -11.42 3.28
C LEU A 164 5.50 -11.08 4.10
N GLY A 165 5.33 -10.52 5.30
CA GLY A 165 6.47 -10.16 6.16
C GLY A 165 7.34 -11.36 6.52
N ALA A 166 6.73 -12.50 6.89
CA ALA A 166 7.46 -13.72 7.19
C ALA A 166 8.20 -14.28 5.95
N GLU A 167 7.58 -14.18 4.77
CA GLU A 167 8.20 -14.61 3.51
C GLU A 167 9.39 -13.72 3.12
N LEU A 168 9.23 -12.40 3.22
CA LEU A 168 10.31 -11.43 2.93
C LEU A 168 11.50 -11.63 3.88
N LEU A 169 11.24 -11.86 5.17
CA LEU A 169 12.29 -12.17 6.14
C LEU A 169 13.03 -13.46 5.76
N ARG A 170 12.30 -14.51 5.38
CA ARG A 170 12.88 -15.77 4.92
C ARG A 170 13.75 -15.57 3.68
N GLU A 171 13.25 -14.86 2.67
CA GLU A 171 13.98 -14.57 1.43
C GLU A 171 15.24 -13.76 1.70
N ARG A 172 15.14 -12.71 2.54
CA ARG A 172 16.28 -11.89 2.93
C ARG A 172 17.37 -12.71 3.62
N GLN A 173 17.00 -13.60 4.54
CA GLN A 173 17.94 -14.47 5.24
C GLN A 173 18.57 -15.53 4.33
N THR A 174 17.81 -16.02 3.35
CA THR A 174 18.27 -17.11 2.46
C THR A 174 19.12 -16.58 1.30
N ASN A 175 18.71 -15.47 0.69
CA ASN A 175 19.23 -14.99 -0.59
C ASN A 175 19.92 -13.62 -0.49
N GLY A 176 19.75 -12.89 0.62
CA GLY A 176 20.22 -11.51 0.78
C GLY A 176 19.38 -10.45 0.04
N ILE A 177 18.52 -10.87 -0.89
CA ILE A 177 17.59 -10.04 -1.67
C ILE A 177 16.27 -10.78 -1.87
N THR A 178 15.16 -10.04 -1.83
CA THR A 178 13.82 -10.58 -2.01
C THR A 178 13.39 -10.58 -3.48
N ARG A 179 12.41 -11.42 -3.81
CA ARG A 179 11.82 -11.44 -5.17
C ARG A 179 11.13 -10.11 -5.52
N ILE A 180 10.57 -9.41 -4.52
CA ILE A 180 9.94 -8.10 -4.74
C ILE A 180 10.99 -7.07 -5.16
N GLU A 181 12.14 -7.00 -4.48
CA GLU A 181 13.24 -6.12 -4.87
C GLU A 181 13.74 -6.44 -6.29
N GLN A 182 13.95 -7.71 -6.60
CA GLN A 182 14.38 -8.11 -7.95
C GLN A 182 13.36 -7.74 -9.03
N ALA A 183 12.08 -7.94 -8.75
CA ALA A 183 11.01 -7.62 -9.68
C ALA A 183 10.87 -6.11 -9.89
N ALA A 184 11.01 -5.29 -8.84
CA ALA A 184 10.96 -3.85 -8.94
C ALA A 184 12.14 -3.29 -9.76
N ALA A 185 13.36 -3.76 -9.49
CA ALA A 185 14.56 -3.36 -10.23
C ALA A 185 14.49 -3.72 -11.73
N ALA A 186 13.86 -4.85 -12.07
CA ALA A 186 13.63 -5.28 -13.45
C ALA A 186 12.32 -4.74 -14.06
N GLY A 187 11.50 -4.06 -13.27
CA GLY A 187 10.15 -3.62 -13.63
C GLY A 187 10.15 -2.34 -14.46
N ALA A 188 8.97 -1.97 -14.95
CA ALA A 188 8.80 -0.81 -15.84
C ALA A 188 9.20 0.53 -15.20
N TRP A 189 9.14 0.62 -13.86
CA TRP A 189 9.41 1.85 -13.12
C TRP A 189 10.84 1.94 -12.56
N GLY A 190 11.56 0.82 -12.47
CA GLY A 190 12.85 0.74 -11.80
C GLY A 190 12.80 0.99 -10.28
N GLU A 191 13.93 1.42 -9.72
CA GLU A 191 14.11 1.74 -8.29
C GLU A 191 13.76 3.18 -7.93
#